data_AF-A0A9E5PTM4-F1
#
_entry.id   AF-A0A9E5PTM4-F1
#
_cell.length_a   1.000
_cell.length_b   1.000
_cell.length_c   1.000
_cell.angle_alpha   90.00
_cell.angle_beta   90.00
_cell.angle_gamma   90.00
#
_symmetry.space_group_name_H-M   'P 1'
#
loop_
_entity.id
_entity.type
_entity.pdbx_description
1 polymer ?
#
loop_
_entity_poly.entity_id
_entity_poly.type
_entity_poly.pdbx_seq_one_letter_code
_entity_poly.pdbx_strand_id
1 'polypeptide(L)'
;MSHRASPPDRAVLVFSRFLARALLAGLVVASPGLAQAQSPSIPSPSAYDEVSRLMRANQLDQALARAQDYLRTNPRDPQMRFLMGVAQNQKGDSAAALETFTSLTQENPELPEPHNNLAVLHAAAGRYDEARVALEAALRANPAYAVALENLGDVYARLAERAWQRAQSLDARNPRLAPKLKAVQGLLDTPTR
;
A
#
# COMPACT_ATOMS: atom_id res chain seq x y z
N MET A 1 37.44 19.64 -15.09
CA MET A 1 36.02 19.64 -15.49
C MET A 1 35.27 18.78 -14.49
N SER A 2 34.64 19.39 -13.47
CA SER A 2 33.89 18.64 -12.45
C SER A 2 32.47 18.39 -12.94
N HIS A 3 32.17 17.13 -13.25
CA HIS A 3 30.81 16.66 -13.48
C HIS A 3 30.03 16.70 -12.16
N ARG A 4 29.17 17.71 -11.99
CA ARG A 4 28.11 17.69 -10.97
C ARG A 4 27.03 16.74 -11.48
N ALA A 5 26.81 15.64 -10.78
CA ALA A 5 25.65 14.78 -10.99
C ALA A 5 24.37 15.59 -10.68
N SER A 6 23.43 15.61 -11.63
CA SER A 6 22.11 16.20 -11.43
C SER A 6 21.37 15.44 -10.31
N PRO A 7 20.65 16.12 -9.40
CA PRO A 7 19.85 15.45 -8.39
C PRO A 7 18.70 14.65 -9.05
N PRO A 8 18.27 13.53 -8.46
CA PRO A 8 17.16 12.74 -8.99
C PRO A 8 15.85 13.53 -8.95
N ASP A 9 14.95 13.22 -9.89
CA ASP A 9 13.62 13.84 -10.01
C ASP A 9 12.83 13.73 -8.71
N ARG A 10 12.23 14.85 -8.26
CA ARG A 10 11.42 14.93 -7.03
C ARG A 10 10.27 13.92 -6.98
N ALA A 11 9.80 13.44 -8.14
CA ALA A 11 8.80 12.38 -8.25
C ALA A 11 9.28 11.03 -7.68
N VAL A 12 10.59 10.74 -7.75
CA VAL A 12 11.19 9.48 -7.27
C VAL A 12 11.20 9.43 -5.73
N LEU A 13 11.32 10.57 -5.05
CA LEU A 13 11.25 10.62 -3.58
C LEU A 13 9.82 10.51 -3.03
N VAL A 14 8.79 10.87 -3.79
CA VAL A 14 7.38 10.77 -3.35
C VAL A 14 6.90 9.31 -3.40
N PHE A 15 7.46 8.49 -4.29
CA PHE A 15 7.15 7.05 -4.40
C PHE A 15 7.57 6.23 -3.16
N SER A 16 8.52 6.72 -2.34
CA SER A 16 9.07 5.95 -1.21
C SER A 16 8.14 5.86 0.00
N ARG A 17 7.20 6.81 0.17
CA ARG A 17 6.31 6.87 1.34
C ARG A 17 5.25 5.75 1.35
N PHE A 18 4.86 5.31 0.16
CA PHE A 18 3.74 4.41 -0.06
C PHE A 18 4.16 2.93 -0.20
N LEU A 19 5.29 2.66 -0.86
CA LEU A 19 5.80 1.28 -1.03
C LEU A 19 6.40 0.70 0.26
N ALA A 20 7.02 1.52 1.11
CA ALA A 20 7.68 1.06 2.33
C ALA A 20 6.71 0.55 3.41
N ARG A 21 5.42 0.91 3.34
CA ARG A 21 4.44 0.65 4.41
C ARG A 21 3.43 -0.46 4.12
N ALA A 22 3.44 -1.03 2.91
CA ALA A 22 2.61 -2.18 2.55
C ALA A 22 3.14 -3.53 3.09
N LEU A 23 4.23 -3.54 3.87
CA LEU A 23 4.99 -4.74 4.20
C LEU A 23 4.79 -5.33 5.62
N LEU A 24 4.03 -4.68 6.51
CA LEU A 24 3.91 -5.13 7.91
C LEU A 24 2.47 -5.11 8.44
N ALA A 25 1.72 -6.18 8.18
CA ALA A 25 0.58 -6.58 8.99
C ALA A 25 0.37 -8.10 8.88
N GLY A 26 1.19 -8.86 9.60
CA GLY A 26 0.97 -10.29 9.83
C GLY A 26 1.04 -10.55 11.33
N LEU A 27 -0.12 -10.76 11.96
CA LEU A 27 -0.17 -11.30 13.32
C LEU A 27 -1.13 -12.48 13.34
N VAL A 28 -0.56 -13.68 13.39
CA VAL A 28 -1.26 -14.92 13.73
C VAL A 28 -1.35 -14.97 15.26
N VAL A 29 -2.57 -15.01 15.79
CA VAL A 29 -2.79 -15.34 17.21
C VAL A 29 -2.97 -16.86 17.30
N ALA A 30 -2.00 -17.55 17.90
CA ALA A 30 -2.11 -18.96 18.24
C ALA A 30 -2.26 -19.11 19.76
N SER A 31 -3.34 -19.75 20.19
CA SER A 31 -3.59 -20.16 21.57
C SER A 31 -2.98 -21.55 21.83
N PRO A 32 -2.43 -21.86 23.03
CA PRO A 32 -1.82 -23.16 23.29
C PRO A 32 -2.88 -24.16 23.80
N GLY A 33 -3.07 -25.26 23.05
CA GLY A 33 -3.77 -26.46 23.49
C GLY A 33 -2.81 -27.64 23.49
N LEU A 34 -2.70 -28.33 24.63
CA LEU A 34 -1.86 -29.51 24.87
C LEU A 34 -2.28 -30.69 23.98
N ALA A 35 -1.38 -31.19 23.11
CA ALA A 35 -1.48 -32.54 22.55
C ALA A 35 -0.12 -33.08 22.06
N GLN A 36 0.30 -34.18 22.69
CA GLN A 36 1.15 -35.30 22.27
C GLN A 36 2.26 -35.07 21.21
N ALA A 37 3.49 -35.35 21.64
CA ALA A 37 4.71 -35.33 20.85
C ALA A 37 4.66 -36.31 19.66
N GLN A 38 4.39 -35.76 18.48
CA GLN A 38 4.91 -36.29 17.23
C GLN A 38 6.31 -35.69 17.04
N SER A 39 7.28 -36.49 16.60
CA SER A 39 8.59 -35.98 16.13
C SER A 39 8.36 -34.75 15.26
N PRO A 40 9.14 -33.66 15.41
CA PRO A 40 8.88 -32.44 14.65
C PRO A 40 9.11 -32.73 13.17
N SER A 41 8.05 -33.11 12.46
CA SER A 41 7.91 -32.79 11.06
C SER A 41 8.11 -31.29 11.00
N ILE A 42 9.19 -30.83 10.37
CA ILE A 42 9.32 -29.42 10.03
C ILE A 42 8.00 -29.11 9.32
N PRO A 43 7.12 -28.24 9.88
CA PRO A 43 5.89 -27.90 9.20
C PRO A 43 6.31 -27.38 7.84
N SER A 44 5.89 -28.06 6.77
CA SER A 44 6.10 -27.51 5.44
C SER A 44 5.51 -26.11 5.48
N PRO A 45 6.28 -25.06 5.13
CA PRO A 45 5.77 -23.69 5.17
C PRO A 45 4.42 -23.69 4.44
N SER A 46 3.39 -23.08 5.05
CA SER A 46 2.13 -22.93 4.32
C SER A 46 2.44 -22.23 2.98
N ALA A 47 1.63 -22.46 1.94
CA ALA A 47 1.87 -21.80 0.65
C ALA A 47 2.02 -20.27 0.82
N TYR A 48 1.31 -19.69 1.79
CA TYR A 48 1.44 -18.29 2.19
C TYR A 48 2.83 -17.93 2.72
N ASP A 49 3.43 -18.77 3.57
CA ASP A 49 4.77 -18.56 4.12
C ASP A 49 5.84 -18.62 3.03
N GLU A 50 5.70 -19.54 2.07
CA GLU A 50 6.61 -19.64 0.94
C GLU A 50 6.54 -18.36 0.08
N VAL A 51 5.33 -17.94 -0.33
CA VAL A 51 5.13 -16.72 -1.11
C VAL A 51 5.66 -15.50 -0.35
N SER A 52 5.33 -15.36 0.93
CA SER A 52 5.78 -14.25 1.77
C SER A 52 7.31 -14.24 1.94
N ARG A 53 7.95 -15.40 2.03
CA ARG A 53 9.41 -15.52 2.09
C ARG A 53 10.06 -15.09 0.76
N LEU A 54 9.50 -15.52 -0.37
CA LEU A 54 9.99 -15.12 -1.70
C LEU A 54 9.85 -13.61 -1.90
N MET A 55 8.74 -13.00 -1.48
CA MET A 55 8.56 -11.54 -1.50
C MET A 55 9.61 -10.82 -0.66
N ARG A 56 9.84 -11.26 0.58
CA ARG A 56 10.89 -10.69 1.45
C ARG A 56 12.30 -10.83 0.89
N ALA A 57 12.55 -11.87 0.10
CA ALA A 57 13.80 -12.08 -0.62
C ALA A 57 13.88 -11.32 -1.96
N ASN A 58 12.88 -10.49 -2.28
CA ASN A 58 12.72 -9.79 -3.57
C ASN A 58 12.68 -10.74 -4.79
N GLN A 59 12.34 -12.01 -4.58
CA GLN A 59 12.18 -13.03 -5.63
C GLN A 59 10.75 -12.99 -6.18
N LEU A 60 10.33 -11.81 -6.68
CA LEU A 60 8.93 -11.51 -6.97
C LEU A 60 8.33 -12.38 -8.08
N ASP A 61 9.11 -12.73 -9.10
CA ASP A 61 8.65 -13.65 -10.15
C ASP A 61 8.32 -15.04 -9.59
N GLN A 62 9.14 -15.54 -8.68
CA GLN A 62 8.90 -16.83 -8.03
C GLN A 62 7.70 -16.75 -7.09
N ALA A 63 7.57 -15.65 -6.34
CA ALA A 63 6.42 -15.43 -5.46
C ALA A 63 5.10 -15.44 -6.25
N LEU A 64 5.05 -14.74 -7.39
CA LEU A 64 3.89 -14.68 -8.26
C LEU A 64 3.58 -16.05 -8.88
N ALA A 65 4.60 -16.78 -9.36
CA ALA A 65 4.39 -18.13 -9.89
C ALA A 65 3.80 -19.07 -8.84
N ARG A 66 4.31 -19.05 -7.61
CA ARG A 66 3.79 -19.88 -6.50
C ARG A 66 2.38 -19.49 -6.07
N ALA A 67 2.08 -18.18 -6.04
CA ALA A 67 0.71 -17.72 -5.78
C ALA A 67 -0.26 -18.17 -6.88
N GLN A 68 0.13 -18.06 -8.15
CA GLN A 68 -0.68 -18.48 -9.30
C GLN A 68 -0.96 -19.99 -9.28
N ASP A 69 0.06 -20.80 -8.98
CA ASP A 69 -0.07 -22.26 -8.88
C ASP A 69 -1.07 -22.65 -7.78
N TYR A 70 -1.01 -21.98 -6.63
CA TYR A 70 -1.95 -22.19 -5.52
C TYR A 70 -3.38 -21.79 -5.90
N LEU A 71 -3.54 -20.63 -6.57
CA LEU A 71 -4.83 -20.09 -6.98
C LEU A 71 -5.48 -20.92 -8.10
N ARG A 72 -4.73 -21.74 -8.85
CA ARG A 72 -5.31 -22.66 -9.83
C ARG A 72 -6.27 -23.67 -9.20
N THR A 73 -6.03 -24.08 -7.96
CA THR A 73 -6.92 -24.99 -7.20
C THR A 73 -7.79 -24.25 -6.18
N ASN A 74 -7.41 -23.04 -5.78
CA ASN A 74 -8.11 -22.23 -4.77
C ASN A 74 -8.39 -20.81 -5.31
N PRO A 75 -9.14 -20.64 -6.41
CA PRO A 75 -9.17 -19.37 -7.17
C PRO A 75 -9.77 -18.18 -6.41
N ARG A 76 -10.53 -18.43 -5.35
CA ARG A 76 -11.18 -17.41 -4.54
C ARG A 76 -10.53 -17.21 -3.18
N ASP A 77 -9.37 -17.80 -2.92
CA ASP A 77 -8.68 -17.60 -1.65
C ASP A 77 -8.25 -16.12 -1.50
N PRO A 78 -8.83 -15.36 -0.55
CA PRO A 78 -8.60 -13.94 -0.47
C PRO A 78 -7.19 -13.61 0.03
N GLN A 79 -6.62 -14.46 0.89
CA GLN A 79 -5.30 -14.26 1.46
C GLN A 79 -4.19 -14.40 0.41
N MET A 80 -4.24 -15.43 -0.43
CA MET A 80 -3.27 -15.62 -1.50
C MET A 80 -3.41 -14.57 -2.60
N ARG A 81 -4.65 -14.19 -2.95
CA ARG A 81 -4.89 -13.07 -3.88
C ARG A 81 -4.34 -11.75 -3.33
N PHE A 82 -4.47 -11.52 -2.03
CA PHE A 82 -3.88 -10.34 -1.38
C PHE A 82 -2.36 -10.36 -1.50
N LEU A 83 -1.70 -11.47 -1.17
CA LEU A 83 -0.24 -11.62 -1.34
C LEU A 83 0.19 -11.43 -2.79
N MET A 84 -0.56 -11.96 -3.76
CA MET A 84 -0.31 -11.76 -5.18
C MET A 84 -0.39 -10.28 -5.56
N GLY A 85 -1.43 -9.56 -5.11
CA GLY A 85 -1.57 -8.12 -5.34
C GLY A 85 -0.42 -7.30 -4.74
N VAL A 86 0.03 -7.65 -3.54
CA VAL A 86 1.20 -7.01 -2.91
C VAL A 86 2.48 -7.30 -3.71
N ALA A 87 2.68 -8.54 -4.15
CA ALA A 87 3.84 -8.93 -4.97
C ALA A 87 3.84 -8.23 -6.34
N GLN A 88 2.69 -8.10 -7.00
CA GLN A 88 2.52 -7.35 -8.24
C GLN A 88 2.93 -5.88 -8.05
N ASN A 89 2.45 -5.24 -6.97
CA ASN A 89 2.81 -3.86 -6.67
C ASN A 89 4.31 -3.71 -6.35
N GLN A 90 4.89 -4.61 -5.56
CA GLN A 90 6.33 -4.60 -5.27
C GLN A 90 7.18 -4.77 -6.53
N LYS A 91 6.67 -5.50 -7.52
CA LYS A 91 7.33 -5.70 -8.83
C LYS A 91 7.22 -4.47 -9.73
N GLY A 92 6.39 -3.49 -9.37
CA GLY A 92 6.07 -2.32 -10.18
C GLY A 92 4.95 -2.56 -11.19
N ASP A 93 4.28 -3.71 -11.15
CA ASP A 93 3.10 -3.99 -11.96
C ASP A 93 1.84 -3.45 -11.28
N SER A 94 1.75 -2.12 -11.22
CA SER A 94 0.63 -1.42 -10.58
C SER A 94 -0.70 -1.68 -11.29
N ALA A 95 -0.69 -2.05 -12.58
CA ALA A 95 -1.90 -2.36 -13.33
C ALA A 95 -2.50 -3.69 -12.85
N ALA A 96 -1.70 -4.75 -12.79
CA ALA A 96 -2.15 -6.05 -12.28
C ALA A 96 -2.56 -5.98 -10.80
N ALA A 97 -1.81 -5.22 -9.99
CA ALA A 97 -2.16 -5.01 -8.58
C ALA A 97 -3.52 -4.30 -8.43
N LEU A 98 -3.80 -3.30 -9.27
CA LEU A 98 -5.08 -2.58 -9.26
C LEU A 98 -6.24 -3.52 -9.56
N GLU A 99 -6.11 -4.38 -10.56
CA GLU A 99 -7.12 -5.37 -10.92
C GLU A 99 -7.37 -6.36 -9.77
N THR A 100 -6.28 -6.92 -9.21
CA THR A 100 -6.35 -7.88 -8.10
C THR A 100 -7.03 -7.29 -6.87
N PHE A 101 -6.61 -6.09 -6.42
CA PHE A 101 -7.21 -5.46 -5.26
C PHE A 101 -8.64 -4.97 -5.52
N THR A 102 -8.93 -4.47 -6.72
CA THR A 102 -10.31 -4.07 -7.09
C THR A 102 -11.25 -5.27 -6.98
N SER A 103 -10.87 -6.40 -7.57
CA SER A 103 -11.65 -7.64 -7.51
C SER A 103 -11.80 -8.16 -6.07
N LEU A 104 -10.73 -8.10 -5.26
CA LEU A 104 -10.82 -8.45 -3.83
C LEU A 104 -11.78 -7.54 -3.05
N THR A 105 -11.75 -6.23 -3.28
CA THR A 105 -12.65 -5.30 -2.58
C THR A 105 -14.13 -5.47 -2.96
N GLN A 106 -14.40 -5.99 -4.15
CA GLN A 106 -15.76 -6.30 -4.61
C GLN A 106 -16.30 -7.59 -3.99
N GLU A 107 -15.45 -8.61 -3.87
CA GLU A 107 -15.82 -9.93 -3.34
C GLU A 107 -15.76 -9.99 -1.81
N ASN A 108 -14.86 -9.22 -1.20
CA ASN A 108 -14.57 -9.18 0.23
C ASN A 108 -14.54 -7.73 0.75
N PRO A 109 -15.65 -6.99 0.70
CA PRO A 109 -15.71 -5.59 1.12
C PRO A 109 -15.40 -5.38 2.62
N GLU A 110 -15.50 -6.43 3.43
CA GLU A 110 -15.19 -6.46 4.87
C GLU A 110 -13.69 -6.49 5.19
N LEU A 111 -12.82 -6.78 4.20
CA LEU A 111 -11.38 -6.79 4.41
C LEU A 111 -10.81 -5.37 4.25
N PRO A 112 -10.24 -4.77 5.30
CA PRO A 112 -9.73 -3.41 5.22
C PRO A 112 -8.42 -3.29 4.43
N GLU A 113 -7.59 -4.33 4.40
CA GLU A 113 -6.25 -4.30 3.80
C GLU A 113 -6.26 -4.13 2.27
N PRO A 114 -7.11 -4.82 1.49
CA PRO A 114 -7.25 -4.57 0.05
C PRO A 114 -7.65 -3.14 -0.29
N HIS A 115 -8.59 -2.55 0.46
CA HIS A 115 -9.00 -1.15 0.28
C HIS A 115 -7.84 -0.19 0.55
N ASN A 116 -7.05 -0.41 1.60
CA ASN A 116 -5.86 0.38 1.88
C ASN A 116 -4.81 0.27 0.76
N ASN A 117 -4.56 -0.93 0.22
CA ASN A 117 -3.62 -1.11 -0.90
C ASN A 117 -4.11 -0.49 -2.21
N LEU A 118 -5.42 -0.54 -2.46
CA LEU A 118 -6.02 0.16 -3.60
C LEU A 118 -5.81 1.67 -3.48
N ALA A 119 -5.96 2.23 -2.27
CA ALA A 119 -5.69 3.64 -2.01
C ALA A 119 -4.23 4.03 -2.25
N VAL A 120 -3.29 3.18 -1.83
CA VAL A 120 -1.86 3.36 -2.08
C VAL A 120 -1.58 3.46 -3.59
N LEU A 121 -2.17 2.57 -4.40
CA LEU A 121 -2.04 2.60 -5.86
C LEU A 121 -2.69 3.83 -6.51
N HIS A 122 -3.84 4.28 -5.99
CA HIS A 122 -4.47 5.51 -6.45
C HIS A 122 -3.62 6.74 -6.11
N ALA A 123 -3.11 6.85 -4.88
CA ALA A 123 -2.29 7.95 -4.44
C ALA A 123 -0.95 8.04 -5.21
N ALA A 124 -0.31 6.90 -5.49
CA ALA A 124 0.90 6.84 -6.31
C ALA A 124 0.67 7.34 -7.75
N ALA A 125 -0.55 7.17 -8.27
CA ALA A 125 -0.98 7.69 -9.57
C ALA A 125 -1.54 9.13 -9.52
N GLY A 126 -1.46 9.82 -8.37
CA GLY A 126 -2.00 11.18 -8.20
C GLY A 126 -3.54 11.26 -8.14
N ARG A 127 -4.21 10.11 -8.06
CA ARG A 127 -5.67 9.95 -7.98
C ARG A 127 -6.14 10.04 -6.53
N TYR A 128 -5.97 11.22 -5.92
CA TYR A 128 -6.17 11.40 -4.47
C TYR A 128 -7.63 11.28 -4.03
N ASP A 129 -8.59 11.61 -4.90
CA ASP A 129 -10.01 11.46 -4.59
C ASP A 129 -10.41 9.98 -4.48
N GLU A 130 -9.94 9.16 -5.42
CA GLU A 130 -10.14 7.71 -5.40
C GLU A 130 -9.40 7.05 -4.23
N ALA A 131 -8.18 7.53 -3.91
CA ALA A 131 -7.45 7.07 -2.75
C ALA A 131 -8.22 7.32 -1.44
N ARG A 132 -8.82 8.51 -1.28
CA ARG A 132 -9.67 8.85 -0.14
C ARG A 132 -10.85 7.88 -0.03
N VAL A 133 -11.58 7.66 -1.12
CA VAL A 133 -12.76 6.76 -1.11
C VAL A 133 -12.39 5.35 -0.67
N ALA A 134 -11.26 4.83 -1.15
CA ALA A 134 -10.77 3.52 -0.75
C ALA A 134 -10.35 3.49 0.73
N LEU A 135 -9.68 4.51 1.26
CA LEU A 135 -9.33 4.58 2.69
C LEU A 135 -10.55 4.71 3.59
N GLU A 136 -11.56 5.48 3.19
CA GLU A 136 -12.84 5.54 3.89
C GLU A 136 -13.54 4.17 3.89
N ALA A 137 -13.42 3.38 2.82
CA ALA A 137 -13.91 2.01 2.79
C ALA A 137 -13.14 1.09 3.76
N ALA A 138 -11.81 1.18 3.79
CA ALA A 138 -10.98 0.46 4.76
C ALA A 138 -11.39 0.78 6.22
N LEU A 139 -11.68 2.06 6.51
CA LEU A 139 -12.10 2.50 7.84
C LEU A 139 -13.56 2.16 8.18
N ARG A 140 -14.45 2.00 7.18
CA ARG A 140 -15.77 1.42 7.42
C ARG A 140 -15.67 -0.05 7.81
N ALA A 141 -14.77 -0.80 7.19
CA ALA A 141 -14.51 -2.21 7.51
C ALA A 141 -13.81 -2.36 8.88
N ASN A 142 -12.83 -1.51 9.17
CA ASN A 142 -12.14 -1.47 10.47
C ASN A 142 -11.87 -0.02 10.91
N PRO A 143 -12.72 0.56 11.79
CA PRO A 143 -12.55 1.93 12.28
C PRO A 143 -11.25 2.19 13.06
N ALA A 144 -10.62 1.13 13.59
CA ALA A 144 -9.37 1.22 14.35
C ALA A 144 -8.12 0.97 13.49
N TYR A 145 -8.25 0.94 12.16
CA TYR A 145 -7.12 0.66 11.26
C TYR A 145 -6.17 1.86 11.15
N ALA A 146 -5.20 1.90 12.07
CA ALA A 146 -4.26 3.02 12.21
C ALA A 146 -3.50 3.36 10.91
N VAL A 147 -3.11 2.35 10.13
CA VAL A 147 -2.41 2.55 8.84
C VAL A 147 -3.31 3.28 7.84
N ALA A 148 -4.60 2.93 7.77
CA ALA A 148 -5.54 3.63 6.89
C ALA A 148 -5.82 5.07 7.36
N LEU A 149 -5.89 5.31 8.68
CA LEU A 149 -6.02 6.68 9.21
C LEU A 149 -4.80 7.55 8.85
N GLU A 150 -3.60 6.99 8.98
CA GLU A 150 -2.37 7.68 8.61
C GLU A 150 -2.34 8.01 7.11
N ASN A 151 -2.61 7.01 6.26
CA ASN A 151 -2.67 7.20 4.81
C ASN A 151 -3.75 8.21 4.41
N LEU A 152 -4.88 8.26 5.14
CA LEU A 152 -5.95 9.21 4.89
C LEU A 152 -5.52 10.64 5.24
N GLY A 153 -4.73 10.82 6.29
CA GLY A 153 -4.10 12.10 6.62
C GLY A 153 -3.18 12.60 5.50
N ASP A 154 -2.32 11.72 4.97
CA ASP A 154 -1.43 12.03 3.84
C ASP A 154 -2.22 12.40 2.57
N VAL A 155 -3.29 11.66 2.28
CA VAL A 155 -4.20 11.95 1.15
C VAL A 155 -4.90 13.30 1.34
N TYR A 156 -5.37 13.63 2.54
CA TYR A 156 -5.97 14.94 2.82
C TYR A 156 -4.98 16.09 2.66
N ALA A 157 -3.73 15.92 3.08
CA ALA A 157 -2.68 16.90 2.85
C ALA A 157 -2.46 17.16 1.35
N ARG A 158 -2.43 16.10 0.52
CA ARG A 158 -2.32 16.22 -0.94
C ARG A 158 -3.53 16.89 -1.59
N LEU A 159 -4.74 16.58 -1.14
CA LEU A 159 -5.97 17.24 -1.62
C LEU A 159 -5.98 18.73 -1.25
N ALA A 160 -5.57 19.08 -0.03
CA ALA A 160 -5.43 20.46 0.40
C ALA A 160 -4.39 21.23 -0.43
N GLU A 161 -3.22 20.63 -0.68
CA GLU A 161 -2.18 21.19 -1.56
C GLU A 161 -2.76 21.50 -2.94
N ARG A 162 -3.40 20.52 -3.59
CA ARG A 162 -4.00 20.67 -4.93
C ARG A 162 -5.04 21.80 -4.97
N ALA A 163 -5.91 21.85 -3.97
CA ALA A 163 -6.94 22.88 -3.87
C ALA A 163 -6.33 24.28 -3.69
N TRP A 164 -5.32 24.43 -2.84
CA TRP A 164 -4.65 25.71 -2.63
C TRP A 164 -3.81 26.16 -3.82
N GLN A 165 -3.16 25.24 -4.54
CA GLN A 165 -2.47 25.55 -5.79
C GLN A 165 -3.46 26.05 -6.84
N ARG A 166 -4.63 25.40 -6.97
CA ARG A 166 -5.68 25.85 -7.88
C ARG A 166 -6.20 27.24 -7.47
N ALA A 167 -6.46 27.46 -6.19
CA ALA A 167 -6.87 28.78 -5.70
C ALA A 167 -5.82 29.86 -5.99
N GLN A 168 -4.52 29.55 -5.82
CA GLN A 168 -3.43 30.49 -6.11
C GLN A 168 -3.33 30.81 -7.61
N SER A 169 -3.62 29.85 -8.49
CA SER A 169 -3.67 30.09 -9.94
C SER A 169 -4.79 31.05 -10.36
N LEU A 170 -5.86 31.14 -9.55
CA LEU A 170 -7.02 32.01 -9.81
C LEU A 170 -6.90 33.36 -9.10
N ASP A 171 -6.25 33.40 -7.93
CA ASP A 171 -6.04 34.59 -7.12
C ASP A 171 -4.59 34.63 -6.60
N ALA A 172 -3.68 34.98 -7.50
CA ALA A 172 -2.24 35.01 -7.22
C ALA A 172 -1.84 36.07 -6.17
N ARG A 173 -2.69 37.06 -5.91
CA ARG A 173 -2.42 38.13 -4.94
C ARG A 173 -2.90 37.78 -3.53
N ASN A 174 -3.56 36.64 -3.32
CA ASN A 174 -4.02 36.22 -2.01
C ASN A 174 -2.86 35.87 -1.06
N PRO A 175 -2.57 36.72 -0.05
CA PRO A 175 -1.41 36.50 0.82
C PRO A 175 -1.59 35.31 1.76
N ARG A 176 -2.82 34.77 1.89
CA ARG A 176 -3.13 33.67 2.82
C ARG A 176 -2.74 32.30 2.28
N LEU A 177 -2.51 32.17 0.97
CA LEU A 177 -2.27 30.86 0.32
C LEU A 177 -0.81 30.40 0.45
N ALA A 178 0.15 31.30 0.29
CA ALA A 178 1.57 30.93 0.30
C ALA A 178 2.03 30.27 1.63
N PRO A 179 1.64 30.77 2.83
CA PRO A 179 2.00 30.10 4.08
C PRO A 179 1.37 28.70 4.22
N LYS A 180 0.12 28.52 3.77
CA LYS A 180 -0.59 27.23 3.82
C LYS A 180 0.08 26.20 2.92
N LEU A 181 0.40 26.59 1.68
CA LEU A 181 1.14 25.74 0.73
C LEU A 181 2.50 25.33 1.29
N LYS A 182 3.27 26.27 1.82
CA LYS A 182 4.56 25.98 2.45
C LYS A 182 4.42 25.00 3.63
N ALA A 183 3.40 25.17 4.46
CA ALA A 183 3.17 24.29 5.61
C ALA A 183 2.86 22.85 5.18
N VAL A 184 1.92 22.65 4.25
CA VAL A 184 1.55 21.31 3.79
C VAL A 184 2.68 20.63 3.01
N GLN A 185 3.44 21.39 2.21
CA GLN A 185 4.64 20.87 1.54
C GLN A 185 5.67 20.39 2.55
N GLY A 186 5.88 21.13 3.64
CA GLY A 186 6.75 20.70 4.74
C GLY A 186 6.32 19.38 5.39
N LEU A 187 5.02 19.17 5.59
CA LEU A 187 4.48 17.89 6.09
C LEU A 187 4.80 16.75 5.11
N LEU A 188 4.60 17.00 3.82
CA LEU A 188 4.78 16.02 2.74
C LEU A 188 6.25 15.76 2.37
N ASP A 189 7.18 16.63 2.77
CA ASP A 189 8.62 16.52 2.52
C ASP A 189 9.39 15.91 3.70
N THR A 190 8.80 15.85 4.90
CA THR A 190 9.48 15.31 6.09
C THR A 190 9.80 13.83 5.89
N PRO A 191 11.09 13.40 5.92
CA PRO A 191 11.44 11.99 5.83
C PRO A 191 10.94 11.26 7.08
N THR A 192 10.18 10.19 6.89
CA THR A 192 9.88 9.24 7.96
C THR A 192 11.19 8.50 8.30
N ARG A 193 11.63 8.64 9.56
CA ARG A 193 12.83 7.95 10.08
C ARG A 193 12.62 6.45 10.17
#